data_AF-A0A951D0C4-F1
#
_entry.id   AF-A0A951D0C4-F1
#
_cell.length_a   1.000
_cell.length_b   1.000
_cell.length_c   1.000
_cell.angle_alpha   90.00
_cell.angle_beta   90.00
_cell.angle_gamma   90.00
#
_symmetry.space_group_name_H-M   'P 1'
#
loop_
_entity.id
_entity.type
_entity.pdbx_description
1 polymer ?
#
loop_
_entity_poly.entity_id
_entity_poly.type
_entity_poly.pdbx_seq_one_letter_code
_entity_poly.pdbx_strand_id
1 'polypeptide(L)'
;MDYHSMQDDNPDTLQFAMAVDTTPGTVVMLMRLATAIKKRSTEELMGIKLRQLMLLSFLRGGIPALQQQLCEALWLDPNNCVLLL
;
A
#
# COMPACT_ATOMS: atom_id res chain seq x y z
N MET A 1 18.98 -47.26 38.40
CA MET A 1 19.03 -47.31 36.92
C MET A 1 18.11 -46.21 36.46
N ASP A 2 18.68 -45.02 36.55
CA ASP A 2 18.05 -43.72 36.64
C ASP A 2 17.91 -43.18 35.23
N TYR A 3 16.71 -43.27 34.66
CA TYR A 3 16.39 -42.58 33.41
C TYR A 3 15.82 -41.21 33.76
N HIS A 4 16.69 -40.35 34.26
CA HIS A 4 16.37 -38.96 34.49
C HIS A 4 16.21 -38.27 33.14
N SER A 5 15.01 -37.73 32.95
CA SER A 5 14.62 -36.75 31.96
C SER A 5 15.77 -35.84 31.55
N MET A 6 16.18 -35.93 30.29
CA MET A 6 16.91 -34.88 29.57
C MET A 6 16.00 -34.47 28.41
N GLN A 7 14.78 -34.03 28.76
CA GLN A 7 14.01 -33.16 27.88
C GLN A 7 14.81 -31.85 27.85
N ASP A 8 15.68 -31.73 26.85
CA ASP A 8 16.41 -30.52 26.49
C ASP A 8 15.35 -29.50 26.04
N ASP A 9 14.70 -28.86 27.01
CA ASP A 9 13.88 -27.67 26.85
C ASP A 9 14.83 -26.53 26.54
N ASN A 10 15.44 -26.57 25.35
CA ASN A 10 16.34 -25.54 24.89
C ASN A 10 15.50 -24.30 24.55
N PRO A 11 15.53 -23.23 25.37
CA PRO A 11 14.69 -22.04 25.17
C PRO A 11 15.03 -21.32 23.87
N ASP A 12 16.18 -21.60 23.27
CA ASP A 12 16.62 -21.03 22.00
C ASP A 12 15.80 -21.53 20.80
N THR A 13 15.22 -22.74 20.90
CA THR A 13 14.40 -23.32 19.83
C THR A 13 13.04 -22.62 19.72
N LEU A 14 12.46 -22.22 20.85
CA LEU A 14 11.23 -21.42 20.89
C LEU A 14 11.48 -19.95 20.49
N GLN A 15 12.68 -19.42 20.77
CA GLN A 15 13.07 -18.09 20.32
C GLN A 15 13.21 -18.01 18.79
N PHE A 16 13.75 -19.05 18.14
CA PHE A 16 13.78 -19.12 16.67
C PHE A 16 12.39 -19.29 16.04
N ALA A 17 11.48 -20.02 16.69
CA ALA A 17 10.11 -20.19 16.21
C ALA A 17 9.25 -18.91 16.36
N MET A 18 9.54 -18.07 17.37
CA MET A 18 8.87 -16.77 17.56
C MET A 18 9.56 -15.60 16.84
N ALA A 19 10.63 -15.84 16.10
CA ALA A 19 11.17 -14.90 15.14
C ALA A 19 10.17 -14.80 13.98
N VAL A 20 8.99 -14.26 14.27
CA VAL A 20 8.11 -13.69 13.27
C VAL A 20 8.99 -12.73 12.51
N ASP A 21 9.08 -12.90 11.20
CA ASP A 21 9.80 -12.00 10.32
C ASP A 21 9.20 -10.60 10.54
N THR A 22 9.82 -9.85 11.45
CA THR A 22 9.43 -8.47 11.82
C THR A 22 9.68 -7.53 10.66
N THR A 23 10.29 -8.03 9.58
CA THR A 23 10.36 -7.41 8.27
C THR A 23 8.94 -7.16 7.78
N PRO A 24 8.44 -5.91 7.82
CA PRO A 24 7.09 -5.63 7.36
C PRO A 24 7.02 -6.04 5.90
N GLY A 25 6.17 -7.02 5.58
CA GLY A 25 6.04 -7.53 4.22
C GLY A 25 5.84 -6.38 3.23
N THR A 26 6.32 -6.56 2.00
CA THR A 26 6.34 -5.51 0.96
C THR A 26 5.01 -4.75 0.83
N VAL A 27 3.88 -5.45 1.02
CA VAL A 27 2.52 -4.87 1.04
C VAL A 27 2.33 -3.83 2.15
N VAL A 28 2.84 -4.10 3.36
CA VAL A 28 2.78 -3.19 4.50
C VAL A 28 3.61 -1.93 4.22
N MET A 29 4.81 -2.09 3.65
CA MET A 29 5.61 -0.94 3.22
C MET A 29 4.90 -0.11 2.14
N LEU A 30 4.28 -0.77 1.16
CA LEU A 30 3.51 -0.10 0.10
C LEU A 30 2.31 0.67 0.67
N MET A 31 1.56 0.10 1.61
CA MET A 31 0.45 0.77 2.28
C MET A 31 0.91 1.96 3.13
N ARG A 32 2.03 1.82 3.85
CA ARG A 32 2.62 2.91 4.63
C ARG A 32 3.10 4.04 3.74
N LEU A 33 3.72 3.71 2.61
CA LEU A 33 4.13 4.67 1.59
C LEU A 33 2.91 5.39 1.00
N ALA A 34 1.87 4.66 0.60
CA ALA A 34 0.63 5.26 0.09
C ALA A 34 -0.01 6.22 1.11
N THR A 35 0.00 5.85 2.39
CA THR A 35 -0.50 6.70 3.47
C THR A 35 0.36 7.95 3.67
N ALA A 36 1.69 7.80 3.63
CA ALA A 36 2.62 8.92 3.74
C ALA A 36 2.48 9.90 2.56
N ILE A 37 2.38 9.38 1.34
CA ILE A 37 2.14 10.18 0.13
C ILE A 37 0.80 10.89 0.26
N LYS A 38 -0.28 10.19 0.63
CA LYS A 38 -1.60 10.82 0.81
C LYS A 38 -1.59 11.91 1.89
N LYS A 39 -0.85 11.70 2.98
CA LYS A 39 -0.70 12.69 4.07
C LYS A 39 0.12 13.91 3.65
N ARG A 40 1.09 13.76 2.76
CA ARG A 40 1.91 14.87 2.23
C ARG A 40 1.24 15.58 1.05
N SER A 41 0.43 14.85 0.30
CA SER A 41 -0.35 15.34 -0.83
C SER A 41 -1.70 15.93 -0.39
N THR A 42 -1.67 16.79 0.62
CA THR A 42 -2.86 17.52 1.05
C THR A 42 -3.28 18.55 0.00
N GLU A 43 -4.58 18.75 -0.13
CA GLU A 43 -5.17 19.76 -1.02
C GLU A 43 -4.64 21.16 -0.72
N GLU A 44 -4.27 21.43 0.53
CA GLU A 44 -3.68 22.69 0.96
C GLU A 44 -2.27 22.93 0.41
N LEU A 45 -1.51 21.86 0.14
CA LEU A 45 -0.14 21.97 -0.39
C LEU A 45 -0.11 22.06 -1.91
N MET A 46 -1.00 21.33 -2.59
CA MET A 46 -1.05 21.29 -4.06
C MET A 46 -2.11 22.20 -4.68
N GLY A 47 -3.03 22.76 -3.88
CA GLY A 47 -4.20 23.51 -4.35
C GLY A 47 -5.31 22.65 -4.97
N ILE A 48 -5.01 21.39 -5.32
CA ILE A 48 -5.94 20.42 -5.91
C ILE A 48 -5.71 19.02 -5.34
N LYS A 49 -6.70 18.12 -5.49
CA LYS A 49 -6.56 16.73 -5.07
C LYS A 49 -5.53 16.02 -5.96
N LEU A 50 -4.70 15.15 -5.36
CA LEU A 50 -3.73 14.31 -6.10
C LEU A 50 -4.40 13.53 -7.25
N ARG A 51 -5.66 13.10 -7.08
CA ARG A 51 -6.42 12.41 -8.12
C ARG A 51 -6.75 13.31 -9.31
N GLN A 52 -7.10 14.57 -9.06
CA GLN A 52 -7.32 15.55 -10.12
C GLN A 52 -6.02 15.88 -10.85
N LEU A 53 -4.90 15.95 -10.12
CA LEU A 53 -3.59 16.14 -10.73
C LEU A 53 -3.20 14.95 -11.63
N MET A 54 -3.48 13.71 -11.20
CA MET A 54 -3.28 12.52 -12.04
C MET A 54 -4.17 12.54 -13.29
N LEU A 55 -5.44 12.91 -13.14
CA LEU A 55 -6.37 13.09 -14.26
C LEU A 55 -5.85 14.12 -15.27
N LEU A 56 -5.45 15.30 -14.80
CA LEU A 56 -4.91 16.36 -15.65
C LEU A 56 -3.61 15.93 -16.34
N SER A 57 -2.76 15.18 -15.63
CA SER A 57 -1.53 14.62 -16.20
C SER A 57 -1.82 13.59 -17.30
N PHE A 58 -2.88 12.80 -17.13
CA PHE A 58 -3.33 11.83 -18.13
C PHE A 58 -3.92 12.53 -19.36
N LEU A 59 -4.76 13.56 -19.15
CA LEU A 59 -5.35 14.37 -20.23
C LEU A 59 -4.34 15.29 -20.93
N ARG A 60 -3.21 15.60 -20.29
CA ARG A 60 -2.13 16.40 -20.89
C ARG A 60 -1.59 15.80 -22.19
N GLY A 61 -1.71 14.48 -22.37
CA GLY A 61 -1.37 13.80 -23.61
C GLY A 61 -2.23 14.19 -24.82
N GLY A 62 -3.31 14.98 -24.63
CA GLY A 62 -4.17 15.49 -25.70
C GLY A 62 -5.06 14.44 -26.36
N ILE A 63 -5.06 13.21 -25.86
CA ILE A 63 -5.89 12.13 -26.37
C ILE A 63 -7.23 12.19 -25.63
N PRO A 64 -8.37 12.35 -26.32
CA PRO A 64 -9.66 12.19 -25.69
C PRO A 64 -9.77 10.76 -25.18
N ALA A 65 -9.75 10.59 -23.86
CA ALA A 65 -9.83 9.29 -23.25
C ALA A 65 -11.28 8.97 -22.90
N LEU A 66 -11.71 7.74 -23.19
CA LEU A 66 -12.98 7.26 -22.66
C LEU A 66 -12.89 7.17 -21.14
N GLN A 67 -14.00 7.42 -20.46
CA GLN A 67 -14.09 7.31 -19.01
C GLN A 67 -13.62 5.94 -18.49
N GLN A 68 -13.87 4.86 -19.24
CA GLN A 68 -13.39 3.52 -18.91
C GLN A 68 -11.86 3.43 -18.91
N GLN A 69 -11.20 3.99 -19.92
CA GLN A 69 -9.74 4.04 -19.99
C GLN A 69 -9.15 4.88 -18.86
N LEU A 70 -9.87 5.91 -18.43
CA LEU A 70 -9.48 6.71 -17.27
C LEU A 70 -9.65 5.92 -15.95
N CYS A 71 -10.74 5.15 -15.80
CA CYS A 71 -10.94 4.25 -14.65
C CYS A 71 -9.81 3.22 -14.56
N GLU A 72 -9.45 2.61 -15.69
CA GLU A 72 -8.36 1.62 -15.76
C GLU A 72 -7.00 2.26 -15.47
N ALA A 73 -6.72 3.44 -16.04
CA ALA A 73 -5.45 4.13 -15.85
C ALA A 73 -5.23 4.61 -14.42
N LEU A 74 -6.27 5.14 -13.75
CA LEU A 74 -6.19 5.64 -12.37
C LEU A 74 -6.55 4.58 -11.32
N TRP A 75 -6.88 3.36 -11.73
CA TRP A 75 -7.35 2.28 -10.84
C TRP A 75 -8.50 2.75 -9.94
N LEU A 76 -9.45 3.45 -10.56
CA LEU A 76 -10.63 4.03 -9.90
C LEU A 76 -11.85 3.19 -10.21
N ASP A 77 -12.71 3.06 -9.19
CA ASP A 77 -14.09 2.62 -9.40
C ASP A 77 -14.82 3.62 -10.30
N PRO A 78 -15.72 3.16 -11.20
CA PRO A 78 -16.51 4.02 -12.08
C PRO A 78 -17.22 5.17 -11.37
N ASN A 79 -17.76 4.97 -10.16
CA ASN A 79 -18.44 6.04 -9.42
C ASN A 79 -17.45 7.14 -8.99
N ASN A 80 -16.26 6.73 -8.55
CA ASN A 80 -15.20 7.67 -8.17
C ASN A 80 -14.62 8.40 -9.39
N CYS A 81 -14.67 7.77 -10.56
CA CYS A 81 -14.27 8.38 -11.81
C CYS A 81 -15.28 9.43 -12.27
N VAL A 82 -16.60 9.16 -12.16
CA VAL A 82 -17.64 10.17 -12.41
C VAL A 82 -17.49 11.38 -11.50
N LEU A 83 -17.23 11.18 -10.20
CA LEU A 83 -17.05 12.28 -9.24
C LEU A 83 -15.78 13.11 -9.47
N LEU A 84 -14.84 12.61 -10.27
CA LEU A 84 -13.60 13.28 -10.59
C LEU A 84 -13.71 14.15 -11.84
N LEU A 85 -14.64 13.82 -12.75
CA LEU A 85 -15.00 14.55 -13.95
C LEU A 85 -15.91 15.75 -13.60
#